data_AF-A0A6B3TSX3-F1
#
_entry.id   AF-A0A6B3TSX3-F1
#
_cell.length_a   1.000
_cell.length_b   1.000
_cell.length_c   1.000
_cell.angle_alpha   90.00
_cell.angle_beta   90.00
_cell.angle_gamma   90.00
#
_symmetry.space_group_name_H-M   'P 1'
#
loop_
_entity.id
_entity.type
_entity.pdbx_description
1 polymer ?
#
loop_
_entity_poly.entity_id
_entity_poly.type
_entity_poly.pdbx_seq_one_letter_code
_entity_poly.pdbx_strand_id
1 'polypeptide(L)'
;MRKLSLVALSLIFLLSACAPSIGKQNEVVQTKEKDKGKAIIPKYNISDNYYRTILPFESGAARGLVVNNINTRFDLNEFEIGLMRIAQNSFDTEKYFFREGQEIKEKTIKQWLNRKYTPEQAKANGIKESENIGLNPVDTGPVGEPSSPIYLAHILEHDYLTKDDDGNVSLAGMTIGLALNSTYYYKIQAENGGTIQKEQKIDHDDMVREGKKIAEEVVKRIRNMKNLADIPITIGLFAQESKTSVVPGNFFAYTTVDKGSSTINGWEPINEKYFLFPSSKAEEAHRDDVIAFKNFKQDVEKYFPNFNGVIGRAFYVGDQLHELNITIPIQFYGKTEGIGFTQYVTGLVMEHFPEYISVTVSVTSVDGPESLIVRKANEKEPFVHIYQ
;
A
#
# COMPACT_ATOMS: atom_id res chain seq x y z
N MET A 1 38.08 -20.60 -63.56
CA MET A 1 37.17 -20.61 -62.39
C MET A 1 37.85 -20.05 -61.14
N ARG A 2 38.15 -18.74 -61.09
CA ARG A 2 38.71 -18.09 -59.88
C ARG A 2 38.43 -16.58 -59.77
N LYS A 3 37.60 -16.01 -60.66
CA LYS A 3 37.26 -14.57 -60.67
C LYS A 3 35.76 -14.26 -60.55
N LEU A 4 34.88 -15.26 -60.45
CA LEU A 4 33.45 -15.04 -60.14
C LEU A 4 33.10 -15.27 -58.65
N SER A 5 33.94 -15.96 -57.86
CA SER A 5 33.69 -16.16 -56.42
C SER A 5 34.00 -14.95 -55.54
N LEU A 6 34.70 -13.93 -56.07
CA LEU A 6 35.05 -12.72 -55.32
C LEU A 6 33.97 -11.62 -55.40
N VAL A 7 33.03 -11.70 -56.33
CA VAL A 7 31.92 -10.73 -56.47
C VAL A 7 30.70 -11.16 -55.65
N ALA A 8 30.53 -12.46 -55.38
CA ALA A 8 29.43 -12.97 -54.56
C ALA A 8 29.64 -12.78 -53.05
N LEU A 9 30.89 -12.58 -52.60
CA LEU A 9 31.21 -12.41 -51.17
C LEU A 9 31.16 -10.94 -50.70
N SER A 10 31.19 -9.98 -51.63
CA SER A 10 31.09 -8.55 -51.32
C SER A 10 29.64 -8.04 -51.20
N LEU A 11 28.64 -8.82 -51.62
CA LEU A 11 27.23 -8.42 -51.55
C LEU A 11 26.53 -8.83 -50.23
N ILE A 12 27.14 -9.65 -49.39
CA ILE A 12 26.56 -10.11 -48.12
C ILE A 12 26.85 -9.11 -46.97
N PHE A 13 27.81 -8.21 -47.13
CA PHE A 13 28.18 -7.23 -46.10
C PHE A 13 27.40 -5.90 -46.16
N LEU A 14 26.43 -5.75 -47.07
CA LEU A 14 25.67 -4.50 -47.25
C LEU A 14 24.21 -4.56 -46.76
N LEU A 15 23.81 -5.63 -46.07
CA LEU A 15 22.43 -5.81 -45.56
C LEU A 15 22.30 -5.70 -44.02
N SER A 16 23.30 -5.19 -43.31
CA SER A 16 23.21 -4.94 -41.85
C SER A 16 23.20 -3.44 -41.51
N ALA A 17 22.35 -2.66 -42.17
CA ALA A 17 22.07 -1.28 -41.80
C ALA A 17 20.56 -1.09 -41.63
N CYS A 18 20.19 -0.52 -40.47
CA CYS A 18 18.83 -0.23 -39.98
C CYS A 18 18.10 -1.37 -39.25
N ALA A 19 18.65 -1.80 -38.11
CA ALA A 19 17.81 -2.16 -36.96
C ALA A 19 17.71 -0.94 -36.03
N PRO A 20 16.51 -0.56 -35.55
CA PRO A 20 16.35 0.58 -34.64
C PRO A 20 17.09 0.29 -33.34
N SER A 21 17.79 1.30 -32.81
CA SER A 21 18.61 1.17 -31.60
C SER A 21 17.74 0.78 -30.40
N ILE A 22 17.70 -0.51 -30.09
CA ILE A 22 17.38 -0.98 -28.76
C ILE A 22 18.52 -0.49 -27.88
N GLY A 23 18.23 0.56 -27.11
CA GLY A 23 19.17 1.19 -26.20
C GLY A 23 19.84 0.13 -25.33
N LYS A 24 21.17 0.21 -25.24
CA LYS A 24 21.99 -0.57 -24.32
C LYS A 24 21.53 -0.28 -22.88
N GLN A 25 20.56 -1.03 -22.39
CA GLN A 25 20.36 -1.26 -20.96
C GLN A 25 20.94 -2.62 -20.66
N ASN A 26 22.22 -2.63 -20.28
CA ASN A 26 22.87 -3.58 -19.37
C ASN A 26 24.39 -3.36 -19.45
N GLU A 27 24.82 -2.14 -19.08
CA GLU A 27 26.09 -2.06 -18.36
C GLU A 27 25.80 -2.52 -16.94
N VAL A 28 26.03 -3.81 -16.70
CA VAL A 28 26.24 -4.30 -15.33
C VAL A 28 27.57 -3.69 -14.90
N VAL A 29 27.51 -2.53 -14.25
CA VAL A 29 28.63 -2.01 -13.48
C VAL A 29 28.83 -2.99 -12.34
N GLN A 30 29.76 -3.93 -12.52
CA GLN A 30 30.34 -4.66 -11.41
C GLN A 30 31.18 -3.68 -10.59
N THR A 31 30.56 -2.96 -9.65
CA THR A 31 31.32 -2.23 -8.63
C THR A 31 31.73 -3.24 -7.56
N LYS A 32 32.88 -3.88 -7.79
CA LYS A 32 33.72 -4.37 -6.69
C LYS A 32 34.35 -3.14 -6.03
N GLU A 33 33.69 -2.61 -5.02
CA GLU A 33 34.30 -2.01 -3.81
C GLU A 33 33.16 -1.57 -2.88
N LYS A 34 33.03 -2.26 -1.74
CA LYS A 34 32.20 -1.79 -0.63
C LYS A 34 32.95 -0.65 0.06
N ASP A 35 32.85 0.55 -0.50
CA ASP A 35 33.01 1.77 0.29
C ASP A 35 31.85 1.83 1.27
N LYS A 36 32.15 1.77 2.58
CA LYS A 36 31.13 1.92 3.63
C LYS A 36 30.48 3.31 3.47
N GLY A 37 29.21 3.35 3.03
CA GLY A 37 28.38 4.57 3.04
C GLY A 37 27.76 5.00 1.70
N LYS A 38 28.21 4.47 0.56
CA LYS A 38 27.63 4.82 -0.75
C LYS A 38 26.49 3.87 -1.12
N ALA A 39 25.27 4.41 -1.22
CA ALA A 39 24.10 3.65 -1.68
C ALA A 39 23.89 3.85 -3.19
N ILE A 40 23.41 2.80 -3.85
CA ILE A 40 23.05 2.84 -5.28
C ILE A 40 21.57 3.20 -5.40
N ILE A 41 21.26 4.16 -6.27
CA ILE A 41 19.88 4.55 -6.57
C ILE A 41 19.51 4.00 -7.95
N PRO A 42 18.42 3.22 -8.08
CA PRO A 42 17.91 2.79 -9.37
C PRO A 42 17.64 3.98 -10.30
N LYS A 43 18.03 3.85 -11.58
CA LYS A 43 17.76 4.88 -12.58
C LYS A 43 16.28 4.96 -12.99
N TYR A 44 15.54 3.86 -12.80
CA TYR A 44 14.15 3.75 -13.20
C TYR A 44 13.24 4.00 -11.99
N ASN A 45 12.24 4.85 -12.17
CA ASN A 45 11.12 4.98 -11.26
C ASN A 45 9.88 4.37 -11.91
N ILE A 46 9.09 3.61 -11.15
CA ILE A 46 7.92 2.90 -11.69
C ILE A 46 6.80 3.89 -12.04
N SER A 47 6.58 4.87 -11.17
CA SER A 47 5.63 5.97 -11.38
C SER A 47 5.99 7.13 -10.45
N ASP A 48 5.44 8.31 -10.72
CA ASP A 48 5.64 9.50 -9.88
C ASP A 48 5.06 9.35 -8.48
N ASN A 49 4.18 8.36 -8.28
CA ASN A 49 3.59 8.01 -6.99
C ASN A 49 4.52 7.19 -6.08
N TYR A 50 5.66 6.71 -6.61
CA TYR A 50 6.60 5.89 -5.86
C TYR A 50 7.96 6.56 -5.75
N TYR A 51 8.62 6.30 -4.63
CA TYR A 51 10.01 6.72 -4.41
C TYR A 51 10.96 5.66 -4.93
N ARG A 52 12.13 6.09 -5.40
CA ARG A 52 13.23 5.18 -5.69
C ARG A 52 13.79 4.61 -4.40
N THR A 53 13.84 3.29 -4.28
CA THR A 53 14.41 2.59 -3.13
C THR A 53 15.93 2.51 -3.23
N ILE A 54 16.65 2.81 -2.14
CA ILE A 54 18.12 2.70 -2.11
C ILE A 54 18.60 1.24 -2.09
N LEU A 55 19.77 1.00 -2.66
CA LEU A 55 20.44 -0.31 -2.70
C LEU A 55 21.80 -0.29 -1.96
N PRO A 56 22.20 -1.41 -1.33
CA PRO A 56 21.52 -2.70 -1.28
C PRO A 56 20.20 -2.62 -0.50
N PHE A 57 19.22 -3.43 -0.90
CA PHE A 57 17.94 -3.48 -0.22
C PHE A 57 18.13 -3.89 1.24
N GLU A 58 17.67 -3.05 2.15
CA GLU A 58 17.61 -3.30 3.59
C GLU A 58 16.14 -3.49 3.96
N SER A 59 15.77 -4.69 4.41
CA SER A 59 14.42 -4.92 4.89
C SER A 59 14.17 -4.22 6.21
N GLY A 60 12.93 -3.80 6.44
CA GLY A 60 12.49 -3.10 7.64
C GLY A 60 12.85 -3.85 8.92
N ALA A 61 13.18 -3.09 9.96
CA ALA A 61 13.55 -3.64 11.27
C ALA A 61 12.40 -4.37 11.99
N ALA A 62 11.17 -4.27 11.47
CA ALA A 62 9.97 -4.96 11.92
C ALA A 62 9.31 -5.79 10.80
N ARG A 63 10.10 -6.25 9.82
CA ARG A 63 9.63 -7.01 8.65
C ARG A 63 8.65 -8.12 9.04
N GLY A 64 7.50 -8.17 8.37
CA GLY A 64 6.50 -9.22 8.54
C GLY A 64 5.62 -9.06 9.78
N LEU A 65 5.91 -8.11 10.68
CA LEU A 65 5.05 -7.86 11.84
C LEU A 65 3.66 -7.32 11.43
N VAL A 66 3.61 -6.54 10.35
CA VAL A 66 2.37 -5.96 9.80
C VAL A 66 1.36 -7.04 9.38
N VAL A 67 1.84 -8.17 8.84
CA VAL A 67 1.00 -9.27 8.31
C VAL A 67 0.12 -9.90 9.40
N ASN A 68 0.60 -9.93 10.64
CA ASN A 68 -0.12 -10.55 11.76
C ASN A 68 -1.08 -9.59 12.48
N ASN A 69 -0.96 -8.28 12.22
CA ASN A 69 -1.62 -7.25 12.99
C ASN A 69 -2.70 -6.49 12.19
N ILE A 70 -2.64 -6.56 10.86
CA ILE A 70 -3.62 -5.93 9.99
C ILE A 70 -4.73 -6.92 9.61
N ASN A 71 -5.98 -6.46 9.59
CA ASN A 71 -7.17 -7.31 9.39
C ASN A 71 -7.22 -8.00 8.01
N THR A 72 -6.92 -7.26 6.94
CA THR A 72 -7.03 -7.77 5.56
C THR A 72 -5.77 -7.45 4.75
N ARG A 73 -5.53 -8.23 3.69
CA ARG A 73 -4.46 -7.90 2.73
C ARG A 73 -4.74 -6.60 1.97
N PHE A 74 -6.01 -6.23 1.82
CA PHE A 74 -6.40 -4.95 1.25
C PHE A 74 -5.92 -3.80 2.14
N ASP A 75 -6.24 -3.85 3.45
CA ASP A 75 -5.76 -2.88 4.44
C ASP A 75 -4.24 -2.80 4.44
N LEU A 76 -3.54 -3.95 4.39
CA LEU A 76 -2.07 -3.98 4.39
C LEU A 76 -1.50 -3.17 3.22
N ASN A 77 -1.96 -3.47 2.00
CA ASN A 77 -1.46 -2.80 0.80
C ASN A 77 -1.76 -1.30 0.85
N GLU A 78 -2.97 -0.92 1.28
CA GLU A 78 -3.37 0.47 1.34
C GLU A 78 -2.69 1.24 2.48
N PHE A 79 -2.40 0.57 3.59
CA PHE A 79 -1.67 1.18 4.69
C PHE A 79 -0.23 1.52 4.29
N GLU A 80 0.45 0.63 3.56
CA GLU A 80 1.80 0.88 3.05
C GLU A 80 1.81 1.94 1.93
N ILE A 81 0.99 1.76 0.89
CA ILE A 81 1.00 2.67 -0.26
C ILE A 81 0.38 4.03 0.10
N GLY A 82 -0.68 4.06 0.92
CA GLY A 82 -1.30 5.29 1.39
C GLY A 82 -0.37 6.11 2.29
N LEU A 83 0.44 5.47 3.13
CA LEU A 83 1.46 6.19 3.91
C LEU A 83 2.51 6.83 2.99
N MET A 84 2.88 6.14 1.91
CA MET A 84 3.77 6.69 0.89
C MET A 84 3.13 7.85 0.13
N ARG A 85 1.81 7.81 -0.16
CA ARG A 85 1.09 8.97 -0.73
C ARG A 85 1.11 10.16 0.22
N ILE A 86 0.84 9.95 1.51
CA ILE A 86 0.89 11.01 2.53
C ILE A 86 2.28 11.64 2.60
N ALA A 87 3.33 10.82 2.52
CA ALA A 87 4.71 11.28 2.59
C ALA A 87 5.07 12.31 1.52
N GLN A 88 4.42 12.27 0.35
CA GLN A 88 4.68 13.21 -0.76
C GLN A 88 4.34 14.66 -0.41
N ASN A 89 3.50 14.90 0.59
CA ASN A 89 3.23 16.25 1.10
C ASN A 89 4.46 16.88 1.79
N SER A 90 5.37 16.05 2.32
CA SER A 90 6.56 16.47 3.07
C SER A 90 7.88 16.16 2.33
N PHE A 91 7.89 15.12 1.50
CA PHE A 91 9.08 14.55 0.88
C PHE A 91 8.85 14.37 -0.61
N ASP A 92 9.40 15.25 -1.43
CA ASP A 92 9.27 15.19 -2.89
C ASP A 92 9.94 13.92 -3.48
N THR A 93 9.25 13.21 -4.40
CA THR A 93 9.71 11.92 -4.95
C THR A 93 10.93 12.04 -5.87
N GLU A 94 11.24 13.23 -6.37
CA GLU A 94 12.45 13.49 -7.16
C GLU A 94 13.67 13.71 -6.25
N LYS A 95 13.46 14.34 -5.09
CA LYS A 95 14.52 14.76 -4.16
C LYS A 95 14.85 13.72 -3.09
N TYR A 96 13.86 12.93 -2.67
CA TYR A 96 14.00 11.97 -1.58
C TYR A 96 14.00 10.54 -2.11
N PHE A 97 14.67 9.67 -1.36
CA PHE A 97 14.73 8.23 -1.61
C PHE A 97 14.06 7.48 -0.47
N PHE A 98 13.56 6.28 -0.77
CA PHE A 98 12.84 5.47 0.21
C PHE A 98 13.68 4.32 0.74
N ARG A 99 13.45 4.00 2.02
CA ARG A 99 13.86 2.75 2.66
C ARG A 99 12.76 2.32 3.63
N GLU A 100 12.56 1.00 3.76
CA GLU A 100 11.71 0.45 4.82
C GLU A 100 12.27 0.83 6.20
N GLY A 101 11.40 1.10 7.18
CA GLY A 101 11.79 1.63 8.49
C GLY A 101 12.89 0.86 9.20
N GLN A 102 13.97 1.55 9.55
CA GLN A 102 15.12 0.97 10.23
C GLN A 102 15.23 1.39 11.69
N GLU A 103 14.55 2.44 12.11
CA GLU A 103 14.86 3.13 13.34
C GLU A 103 14.10 2.52 14.53
N ILE A 104 12.81 2.19 14.36
CA ILE A 104 11.98 1.53 15.39
C ILE A 104 12.01 0.01 15.21
N LYS A 105 12.73 -0.67 16.11
CA LYS A 105 12.93 -2.12 16.04
C LYS A 105 11.65 -2.90 16.36
N GLU A 106 11.53 -4.11 15.81
CA GLU A 106 10.39 -5.02 16.03
C GLU A 106 10.01 -5.18 17.51
N LYS A 107 11.00 -5.36 18.40
CA LYS A 107 10.77 -5.48 19.84
C LYS A 107 10.06 -4.24 20.41
N THR A 108 10.49 -3.05 20.01
CA THR A 108 9.91 -1.78 20.45
C THR A 108 8.48 -1.64 19.93
N ILE A 109 8.24 -1.95 18.64
CA ILE A 109 6.88 -1.92 18.07
C ILE A 109 5.97 -2.89 18.84
N LYS A 110 6.40 -4.14 19.07
CA LYS A 110 5.63 -5.11 19.87
C LYS A 110 5.29 -4.58 21.26
N GLN A 111 6.23 -3.94 21.94
CA GLN A 111 5.98 -3.33 23.25
C GLN A 111 4.98 -2.17 23.17
N TRP A 112 5.05 -1.34 22.13
CA TRP A 112 4.12 -0.23 21.92
C TRP A 112 2.71 -0.71 21.58
N LEU A 113 2.59 -1.81 20.82
CA LEU A 113 1.29 -2.40 20.46
C LEU A 113 0.59 -3.09 21.64
N ASN A 114 1.30 -3.41 22.71
CA ASN A 114 0.68 -3.99 23.90
C ASN A 114 -0.27 -3.01 24.60
N ARG A 115 -1.14 -3.56 25.45
CA ARG A 115 -1.82 -2.76 26.47
C ARG A 115 -0.80 -2.22 27.47
N LYS A 116 -1.06 -1.02 27.96
CA LYS A 116 -0.45 -0.58 29.21
C LYS A 116 -0.99 -1.44 30.36
N TYR A 117 -0.14 -1.80 31.31
CA TYR A 117 -0.53 -2.56 32.48
C TYR A 117 -0.56 -1.67 33.73
N THR A 118 -1.39 -2.00 34.71
CA THR A 118 -1.23 -1.44 36.07
C THR A 118 0.05 -1.99 36.72
N PRO A 119 0.57 -1.38 37.78
CA PRO A 119 1.73 -1.90 38.50
C PRO A 119 1.55 -3.35 38.98
N GLU A 120 0.35 -3.72 39.41
CA GLU A 120 0.00 -5.07 39.87
C GLU A 120 0.02 -6.06 38.70
N GLN A 121 -0.58 -5.68 37.57
CA GLN A 121 -0.58 -6.48 36.35
C GLN A 121 0.84 -6.65 35.81
N ALA A 122 1.66 -5.60 35.78
CA ALA A 122 3.04 -5.67 35.33
C ALA A 122 3.84 -6.64 36.22
N LYS A 123 3.70 -6.54 37.55
CA LYS A 123 4.33 -7.47 38.50
C LYS A 123 3.88 -8.92 38.30
N ALA A 124 2.58 -9.15 38.12
CA ALA A 124 2.03 -10.49 37.91
C ALA A 124 2.53 -11.15 36.60
N ASN A 125 2.77 -10.34 35.56
CA ASN A 125 3.28 -10.79 34.27
C ASN A 125 4.82 -10.76 34.18
N GLY A 126 5.53 -10.40 35.26
CA GLY A 126 6.99 -10.28 35.26
C GLY A 126 7.53 -9.16 34.37
N ILE A 127 6.70 -8.18 34.03
CA ILE A 127 7.04 -7.03 33.19
C ILE A 127 7.67 -5.95 34.09
N LYS A 128 8.84 -5.47 33.70
CA LYS A 128 9.49 -4.35 34.39
C LYS A 128 8.77 -3.05 34.05
N GLU A 129 8.75 -2.09 34.97
CA GLU A 129 8.11 -0.79 34.73
C GLU A 129 8.66 -0.08 33.48
N SER A 130 9.98 -0.19 33.24
CA SER A 130 10.64 0.33 32.04
C SER A 130 10.18 -0.31 30.72
N GLU A 131 9.57 -1.49 30.79
CA GLU A 131 9.05 -2.25 29.65
C GLU A 131 7.52 -2.14 29.52
N ASN A 132 6.84 -1.54 30.51
CA ASN A 132 5.41 -1.30 30.53
C ASN A 132 5.02 -0.05 29.73
N ILE A 133 5.38 -0.06 28.44
CA ILE A 133 5.25 1.07 27.53
C ILE A 133 4.15 0.86 26.47
N GLY A 134 3.15 0.02 26.76
CA GLY A 134 2.02 -0.20 25.86
C GLY A 134 1.26 1.11 25.57
N LEU A 135 0.84 1.28 24.32
CA LEU A 135 0.05 2.43 23.85
C LEU A 135 -1.46 2.14 23.85
N ASN A 136 -1.85 0.86 23.86
CA ASN A 136 -3.24 0.49 24.02
C ASN A 136 -3.70 0.67 25.48
N PRO A 137 -4.98 0.99 25.71
CA PRO A 137 -5.50 1.25 27.04
C PRO A 137 -5.38 0.04 27.97
N VAL A 138 -5.24 0.33 29.26
CA VAL A 138 -5.26 -0.68 30.32
C VAL A 138 -6.59 -1.42 30.27
N ASP A 139 -6.53 -2.74 30.39
CA ASP A 139 -7.72 -3.58 30.57
C ASP A 139 -7.85 -3.93 32.05
N THR A 140 -8.95 -3.48 32.64
CA THR A 140 -9.34 -3.77 34.03
C THR A 140 -10.69 -4.47 34.09
N GLY A 141 -11.18 -4.94 32.94
CA GLY A 141 -12.45 -5.65 32.83
C GLY A 141 -12.36 -7.07 33.39
N PRO A 142 -13.52 -7.70 33.66
CA PRO A 142 -13.55 -9.11 34.00
C PRO A 142 -12.98 -10.00 32.88
N VAL A 143 -12.60 -11.23 33.22
CA VAL A 143 -12.11 -12.20 32.24
C VAL A 143 -13.17 -12.43 31.15
N GLY A 144 -12.81 -12.14 29.90
CA GLY A 144 -13.71 -12.26 28.76
C GLY A 144 -14.55 -11.02 28.47
N GLU A 145 -14.47 -9.98 29.30
CA GLU A 145 -15.20 -8.72 29.14
C GLU A 145 -14.22 -7.54 29.26
N PRO A 146 -13.43 -7.27 28.21
CA PRO A 146 -12.41 -6.23 28.26
C PRO A 146 -13.04 -4.85 28.53
N SER A 147 -12.45 -4.06 29.43
CA SER A 147 -12.98 -2.73 29.78
C SER A 147 -12.76 -1.67 28.70
N SER A 148 -11.87 -1.96 27.74
CA SER A 148 -11.53 -1.09 26.62
C SER A 148 -11.10 -1.90 25.40
N PRO A 149 -11.35 -1.43 24.17
CA PRO A 149 -10.88 -2.11 22.97
C PRO A 149 -9.36 -1.91 22.77
N ILE A 150 -8.78 -2.73 21.89
CA ILE A 150 -7.46 -2.44 21.32
C ILE A 150 -7.67 -1.45 20.17
N TYR A 151 -7.24 -0.20 20.36
CA TYR A 151 -7.36 0.85 19.35
C TYR A 151 -6.26 0.74 18.31
N LEU A 152 -5.00 0.58 18.72
CA LEU A 152 -3.84 0.51 17.83
C LEU A 152 -3.50 -0.94 17.51
N ALA A 153 -3.64 -1.30 16.24
CA ALA A 153 -3.31 -2.63 15.74
C ALA A 153 -1.87 -2.70 15.26
N HIS A 154 -1.39 -1.68 14.55
CA HIS A 154 -0.03 -1.69 13.99
C HIS A 154 0.59 -0.29 13.88
N ILE A 155 1.92 -0.27 13.83
CA ILE A 155 2.73 0.92 13.57
C ILE A 155 3.65 0.60 12.41
N LEU A 156 3.61 1.40 11.36
CA LEU A 156 4.48 1.29 10.19
C LEU A 156 5.42 2.48 10.13
N GLU A 157 6.67 2.25 9.75
CA GLU A 157 7.70 3.27 9.61
C GLU A 157 8.25 3.24 8.18
N HIS A 158 8.31 4.41 7.53
CA HIS A 158 9.08 4.63 6.31
C HIS A 158 10.15 5.70 6.55
N ASP A 159 11.34 5.45 6.01
CA ASP A 159 12.46 6.39 6.06
C ASP A 159 12.64 7.08 4.71
N TYR A 160 12.80 8.41 4.74
CA TYR A 160 13.08 9.23 3.57
C TYR A 160 14.48 9.81 3.66
N LEU A 161 15.30 9.53 2.66
CA LEU A 161 16.71 9.85 2.65
C LEU A 161 17.04 10.86 1.55
N THR A 162 18.09 11.64 1.77
CA THR A 162 18.71 12.50 0.77
C THR A 162 20.11 12.01 0.44
N LYS A 163 20.64 12.42 -0.70
CA LYS A 163 21.98 12.07 -1.16
C LYS A 163 22.80 13.34 -1.39
N ASP A 164 24.02 13.38 -0.88
CA ASP A 164 24.96 14.47 -1.14
C ASP A 164 25.72 14.29 -2.47
N ASP A 165 26.54 15.28 -2.84
CA ASP A 165 27.31 15.28 -4.08
C ASP A 165 28.35 14.15 -4.15
N ASP A 166 28.89 13.72 -3.00
CA ASP A 166 29.84 12.61 -2.87
C ASP A 166 29.16 11.23 -2.91
N GLY A 167 27.84 11.24 -2.85
CA GLY A 167 26.96 10.11 -2.95
C GLY A 167 26.67 9.36 -1.66
N ASN A 168 26.93 9.99 -0.51
CA ASN A 168 26.50 9.51 0.79
C ASN A 168 25.02 9.78 0.99
N VAL A 169 24.35 8.86 1.68
CA VAL A 169 22.92 8.94 1.94
C VAL A 169 22.68 9.18 3.44
N SER A 170 21.77 10.10 3.75
CA SER A 170 21.41 10.46 5.12
C SER A 170 19.90 10.53 5.31
N LEU A 171 19.43 10.07 6.48
CA LEU A 171 18.03 10.19 6.89
C LEU A 171 17.64 11.67 6.96
N ALA A 172 16.63 12.04 6.17
CA ALA A 172 16.17 13.41 6.06
C ALA A 172 14.78 13.63 6.67
N GLY A 173 14.04 12.55 6.92
CA GLY A 173 12.75 12.54 7.59
C GLY A 173 12.18 11.13 7.65
N MET A 174 11.09 10.98 8.39
CA MET A 174 10.37 9.71 8.47
C MET A 174 8.86 9.91 8.45
N THR A 175 8.13 8.89 8.01
CA THR A 175 6.68 8.82 8.19
C THR A 175 6.30 7.64 9.07
N ILE A 176 5.34 7.85 9.96
CA ILE A 176 4.77 6.82 10.82
C ILE A 176 3.29 6.65 10.48
N GLY A 177 2.90 5.44 10.07
CA GLY A 177 1.50 5.05 9.97
C GLY A 177 1.04 4.45 11.29
N LEU A 178 -0.13 4.86 11.77
CA LEU A 178 -0.82 4.23 12.90
C LEU A 178 -2.10 3.56 12.41
N ALA A 179 -2.09 2.23 12.34
CA ALA A 179 -3.25 1.45 11.95
C ALA A 179 -4.17 1.23 13.15
N LEU A 180 -5.35 1.80 13.09
CA LEU A 180 -6.35 1.77 14.14
C LEU A 180 -7.46 0.77 13.79
N ASN A 181 -8.00 0.11 14.80
CA ASN A 181 -9.14 -0.78 14.64
C ASN A 181 -10.44 0.05 14.59
N SER A 182 -11.26 -0.18 13.56
CA SER A 182 -12.67 0.21 13.55
C SER A 182 -13.57 -0.84 14.23
N THR A 183 -13.09 -2.08 14.28
CA THR A 183 -13.76 -3.23 14.91
C THR A 183 -12.75 -3.99 15.75
N TYR A 184 -13.04 -4.13 17.04
CA TYR A 184 -12.22 -4.88 17.98
C TYR A 184 -12.69 -6.33 18.07
N TYR A 185 -11.79 -7.25 17.75
CA TYR A 185 -12.04 -8.69 17.83
C TYR A 185 -11.37 -9.28 19.06
N TYR A 186 -12.10 -10.04 19.87
CA TYR A 186 -11.58 -10.68 21.07
C TYR A 186 -12.21 -12.06 21.30
N LYS A 187 -11.52 -12.90 22.07
CA LYS A 187 -11.99 -14.25 22.40
C LYS A 187 -12.44 -14.31 23.85
N ILE A 188 -13.55 -15.00 24.09
CA ILE A 188 -14.01 -15.38 25.43
C ILE A 188 -13.98 -16.90 25.57
N GLN A 189 -13.77 -17.38 26.79
CA GLN A 189 -13.86 -18.81 27.08
C GLN A 189 -15.34 -19.22 27.08
N ALA A 190 -15.64 -20.33 26.42
CA ALA A 190 -16.96 -20.93 26.42
C ALA A 190 -17.09 -21.92 27.58
N GLU A 191 -18.32 -22.16 28.04
CA GLU A 191 -18.62 -23.10 29.13
C GLU A 191 -18.15 -24.54 28.81
N ASN A 192 -18.07 -24.90 27.52
CA ASN A 192 -17.60 -26.20 27.06
C ASN A 192 -16.06 -26.31 26.94
N GLY A 193 -15.30 -25.33 27.42
CA GLY A 193 -13.83 -25.27 27.31
C GLY A 193 -13.31 -24.82 25.94
N GLY A 194 -14.19 -24.44 25.02
CA GLY A 194 -13.82 -23.81 23.74
C GLY A 194 -13.61 -22.30 23.84
N THR A 195 -13.39 -21.63 22.70
CA THR A 195 -13.37 -20.16 22.64
C THR A 195 -14.42 -19.63 21.68
N ILE A 196 -15.09 -18.54 22.05
CA ILE A 196 -16.05 -17.83 21.21
C ILE A 196 -15.40 -16.52 20.76
N GLN A 197 -15.44 -16.25 19.46
CA GLN A 197 -15.03 -14.95 18.91
C GLN A 197 -16.14 -13.94 19.12
N LYS A 198 -15.78 -12.77 19.62
CA LYS A 198 -16.64 -11.60 19.79
C LYS A 198 -16.06 -10.45 18.98
N GLU A 199 -16.94 -9.57 18.54
CA GLU A 199 -16.60 -8.34 17.88
C GLU A 199 -17.31 -7.17 18.54
N GLN A 200 -16.62 -6.04 18.61
CA GLN A 200 -17.14 -4.79 19.13
C GLN A 200 -16.79 -3.70 18.14
N LYS A 201 -17.80 -2.99 17.62
CA LYS A 201 -17.58 -1.79 16.82
C LYS A 201 -16.97 -0.70 17.72
N ILE A 202 -15.92 -0.05 17.23
CA ILE A 202 -15.32 1.11 17.87
C ILE A 202 -15.97 2.35 17.26
N ASP A 203 -16.43 3.26 18.09
CA ASP A 203 -16.97 4.53 17.62
C ASP A 203 -15.88 5.36 16.91
N HIS A 204 -16.26 6.07 15.84
CA HIS A 204 -15.30 6.80 15.04
C HIS A 204 -14.60 7.90 15.85
N ASP A 205 -15.34 8.65 16.66
CA ASP A 205 -14.78 9.75 17.43
C ASP A 205 -13.84 9.24 18.53
N ASP A 206 -14.17 8.08 19.12
CA ASP A 206 -13.29 7.39 20.07
C ASP A 206 -11.98 6.93 19.41
N MET A 207 -12.07 6.34 18.22
CA MET A 207 -10.90 5.92 17.44
C MET A 207 -10.02 7.11 17.08
N VAL A 208 -10.60 8.22 16.62
CA VAL A 208 -9.86 9.45 16.30
C VAL A 208 -9.17 10.00 17.54
N ARG A 209 -9.89 10.12 18.67
CA ARG A 209 -9.35 10.65 19.92
C ARG A 209 -8.17 9.83 20.42
N GLU A 210 -8.31 8.50 20.50
CA GLU A 210 -7.22 7.65 20.97
C GLU A 210 -6.07 7.60 19.95
N GLY A 211 -6.35 7.58 18.65
CA GLY A 211 -5.32 7.65 17.60
C GLY A 211 -4.43 8.89 17.72
N LYS A 212 -5.02 10.07 17.93
CA LYS A 212 -4.28 11.33 18.12
C LYS A 212 -3.43 11.32 19.39
N LYS A 213 -3.98 10.84 20.50
CA LYS A 213 -3.27 10.68 21.78
C LYS A 213 -2.09 9.72 21.67
N ILE A 214 -2.27 8.61 20.94
CA ILE A 214 -1.21 7.64 20.64
C ILE A 214 -0.12 8.30 19.79
N ALA A 215 -0.49 9.08 18.77
CA ALA A 215 0.45 9.81 17.93
C ALA A 215 1.33 10.77 18.74
N GLU A 216 0.75 11.54 19.67
CA GLU A 216 1.52 12.43 20.55
C GLU A 216 2.59 11.67 21.36
N GLU A 217 2.23 10.51 21.91
CA GLU A 217 3.15 9.68 22.66
C GLU A 217 4.23 9.06 21.76
N VAL A 218 3.87 8.63 20.55
CA VAL A 218 4.82 8.12 19.54
C VAL A 218 5.84 9.19 19.17
N VAL A 219 5.43 10.43 18.90
CA VAL A 219 6.35 11.55 18.61
C VAL A 219 7.34 11.74 19.75
N LYS A 220 6.85 11.83 21.00
CA LYS A 220 7.70 11.99 22.18
C LYS A 220 8.73 10.87 22.29
N ARG A 221 8.34 9.63 22.05
CA ARG A 221 9.26 8.49 22.10
C ARG A 221 10.30 8.53 21.00
N ILE A 222 9.90 8.80 19.76
CA ILE A 222 10.82 8.92 18.62
C ILE A 222 11.85 10.03 18.88
N ARG A 223 11.44 11.17 19.43
CA ARG A 223 12.36 12.27 19.77
C ARG A 223 13.42 11.92 20.79
N ASN A 224 13.15 10.93 21.65
CA ASN A 224 14.11 10.40 22.62
C ASN A 224 14.99 9.27 22.06
N MET A 225 14.79 8.87 20.80
CA MET A 225 15.63 7.87 20.14
C MET A 225 16.87 8.51 19.52
N LYS A 226 17.97 7.76 19.52
CA LYS A 226 19.25 8.21 18.98
C LYS A 226 19.10 8.58 17.51
N ASN A 227 19.63 9.75 17.12
CA ASN A 227 19.64 10.29 15.76
C ASN A 227 18.27 10.72 15.18
N LEU A 228 17.18 10.70 15.95
CA LEU A 228 15.84 11.10 15.48
C LEU A 228 15.31 12.39 16.12
N ALA A 229 16.11 13.04 16.97
CA ALA A 229 15.70 14.23 17.70
C ALA A 229 15.35 15.41 16.77
N ASP A 230 16.01 15.52 15.60
CA ASP A 230 15.95 16.72 14.74
C ASP A 230 15.51 16.47 13.29
N ILE A 231 14.77 15.38 13.05
CA ILE A 231 14.19 15.08 11.73
C ILE A 231 12.70 15.48 11.68
N PRO A 232 12.13 15.89 10.54
CA PRO A 232 10.69 16.01 10.41
C PRO A 232 10.03 14.63 10.51
N ILE A 233 8.92 14.54 11.23
CA ILE A 233 8.14 13.31 11.41
C ILE A 233 6.73 13.57 10.88
N THR A 234 6.31 12.86 9.84
CA THR A 234 4.91 12.87 9.40
C THR A 234 4.19 11.68 10.02
N ILE A 235 2.99 11.85 10.57
CA ILE A 235 2.17 10.77 11.13
C ILE A 235 0.84 10.70 10.40
N GLY A 236 0.47 9.53 9.89
CA GLY A 236 -0.83 9.25 9.30
C GLY A 236 -1.66 8.31 10.19
N LEU A 237 -2.95 8.62 10.37
CA LEU A 237 -3.91 7.75 11.05
C LEU A 237 -4.72 6.97 10.02
N PHE A 238 -4.64 5.65 10.09
CA PHE A 238 -5.33 4.72 9.20
C PHE A 238 -6.44 4.00 9.94
N ALA A 239 -7.66 4.04 9.43
CA ALA A 239 -8.77 3.26 9.94
C ALA A 239 -8.86 1.95 9.15
N GLN A 240 -8.58 0.82 9.79
CA GLN A 240 -8.74 -0.48 9.13
C GLN A 240 -10.20 -0.83 8.94
N GLU A 241 -10.48 -1.59 7.88
CA GLU A 241 -11.78 -2.23 7.70
C GLU A 241 -11.91 -3.52 8.54
N SER A 242 -13.13 -4.07 8.54
CA SER A 242 -13.41 -5.34 9.20
C SER A 242 -12.65 -6.51 8.53
N LYS A 243 -12.45 -7.61 9.27
CA LYS A 243 -11.78 -8.83 8.75
C LYS A 243 -12.51 -9.49 7.57
N THR A 244 -13.78 -9.14 7.35
CA THR A 244 -14.61 -9.67 6.26
C THR A 244 -14.75 -8.69 5.10
N SER A 245 -14.12 -7.51 5.18
CA SER A 245 -14.16 -6.52 4.12
C SER A 245 -13.39 -6.99 2.89
N VAL A 246 -13.93 -6.61 1.73
CA VAL A 246 -13.33 -6.84 0.40
C VAL A 246 -12.84 -5.54 -0.24
N VAL A 247 -12.84 -4.46 0.54
CA VAL A 247 -12.20 -3.18 0.25
C VAL A 247 -11.30 -2.80 1.43
N PRO A 248 -10.20 -2.08 1.19
CA PRO A 248 -9.37 -1.61 2.29
C PRO A 248 -10.10 -0.52 3.09
N GLY A 249 -9.61 -0.29 4.29
CA GLY A 249 -9.80 0.95 5.01
C GLY A 249 -9.07 2.11 4.35
N ASN A 250 -8.93 3.21 5.08
CA ASN A 250 -8.37 4.44 4.53
C ASN A 250 -7.65 5.27 5.59
N PHE A 251 -6.72 6.11 5.14
CA PHE A 251 -6.23 7.20 5.97
C PHE A 251 -7.33 8.25 6.11
N PHE A 252 -7.45 8.84 7.30
CA PHE A 252 -8.47 9.87 7.58
C PHE A 252 -7.88 11.17 8.14
N ALA A 253 -6.63 11.16 8.60
CA ALA A 253 -5.93 12.35 9.04
C ALA A 253 -4.42 12.14 9.01
N TYR A 254 -3.67 13.23 8.81
CA TYR A 254 -2.23 13.24 9.01
C TYR A 254 -1.76 14.52 9.70
N THR A 255 -0.51 14.52 10.16
CA THR A 255 0.16 15.70 10.71
C THR A 255 1.65 15.62 10.41
N THR A 256 2.29 16.78 10.33
CA THR A 256 3.76 16.88 10.22
C THR A 256 4.30 17.63 11.42
N VAL A 257 5.22 16.99 12.14
CA VAL A 257 5.94 17.56 13.26
C VAL A 257 7.30 18.02 12.78
N ASP A 258 7.54 19.32 12.92
CA ASP A 258 8.80 19.95 12.53
C ASP A 258 10.00 19.41 13.30
N LYS A 259 11.18 19.63 12.72
CA LYS A 259 12.49 19.29 13.31
C LYS A 259 12.60 19.83 14.74
N GLY A 260 13.04 19.00 15.68
CA GLY A 260 13.21 19.35 17.09
C GLY A 260 11.91 19.51 17.89
N SER A 261 10.76 19.69 17.25
CA SER A 261 9.46 19.80 17.94
C SER A 261 8.98 18.43 18.43
N SER A 262 8.41 18.38 19.63
CA SER A 262 7.70 17.19 20.16
C SER A 262 6.19 17.40 20.27
N THR A 263 5.67 18.50 19.71
CA THR A 263 4.27 18.90 19.82
C THR A 263 3.60 18.81 18.45
N ILE A 264 2.42 18.19 18.42
CA ILE A 264 1.53 18.18 17.26
C ILE A 264 0.67 19.45 17.33
N ASN A 265 0.80 20.32 16.33
CA ASN A 265 0.12 21.62 16.32
C ASN A 265 -1.26 21.60 15.62
N GLY A 266 -1.53 20.56 14.82
CA GLY A 266 -2.75 20.45 14.03
C GLY A 266 -2.83 19.12 13.29
N TRP A 267 -3.99 18.84 12.72
CA TRP A 267 -4.25 17.65 11.91
C TRP A 267 -4.90 18.08 10.62
N GLU A 268 -4.35 17.59 9.51
CA GLU A 268 -4.92 17.75 8.18
C GLU A 268 -5.87 16.56 7.91
N PRO A 269 -7.14 16.81 7.56
CA PRO A 269 -8.08 15.75 7.24
C PRO A 269 -7.73 15.10 5.90
N ILE A 270 -7.96 13.79 5.80
CA ILE A 270 -7.86 13.03 4.55
C ILE A 270 -9.26 12.49 4.23
N ASN A 271 -9.78 12.87 3.07
CA ASN A 271 -11.06 12.36 2.58
C ASN A 271 -10.82 11.33 1.49
N GLU A 272 -10.36 10.15 1.89
CA GLU A 272 -10.13 8.99 1.02
C GLU A 272 -11.13 7.90 1.36
N LYS A 273 -11.70 7.23 0.36
CA LYS A 273 -12.68 6.16 0.60
C LYS A 273 -12.68 5.12 -0.50
N TYR A 274 -12.91 3.87 -0.10
CA TYR A 274 -13.10 2.76 -1.02
C TYR A 274 -14.55 2.27 -1.02
N PHE A 275 -15.04 1.94 -2.21
CA PHE A 275 -16.34 1.31 -2.42
C PHE A 275 -16.21 0.05 -3.28
N LEU A 276 -17.00 -0.95 -2.92
CA LEU A 276 -17.16 -2.15 -3.73
C LEU A 276 -18.23 -1.91 -4.79
N PHE A 277 -17.90 -2.18 -6.05
CA PHE A 277 -18.79 -2.04 -7.18
C PHE A 277 -19.18 -3.42 -7.75
N PRO A 278 -20.48 -3.69 -7.98
CA PRO A 278 -21.62 -2.93 -7.46
C PRO A 278 -21.85 -3.24 -5.97
N SER A 279 -22.37 -2.28 -5.20
CA SER A 279 -22.89 -2.52 -3.85
C SER A 279 -23.94 -1.47 -3.46
N SER A 280 -24.82 -1.79 -2.52
CA SER A 280 -25.83 -0.84 -2.04
C SER A 280 -25.20 0.41 -1.42
N LYS A 281 -24.11 0.25 -0.67
CA LYS A 281 -23.36 1.37 -0.07
C LYS A 281 -22.77 2.30 -1.13
N ALA A 282 -22.28 1.74 -2.24
CA ALA A 282 -21.81 2.51 -3.38
C ALA A 282 -22.95 3.21 -4.12
N GLU A 283 -24.08 2.54 -4.30
CA GLU A 283 -25.23 3.07 -5.03
C GLU A 283 -25.92 4.22 -4.29
N GLU A 284 -25.90 4.18 -2.95
CA GLU A 284 -26.37 5.29 -2.11
C GLU A 284 -25.46 6.51 -2.20
N ALA A 285 -24.14 6.31 -2.27
CA ALA A 285 -23.16 7.40 -2.26
C ALA A 285 -22.86 7.99 -3.65
N HIS A 286 -22.72 7.13 -4.68
CA HIS A 286 -22.21 7.46 -6.01
C HIS A 286 -23.01 6.72 -7.09
N ARG A 287 -24.30 7.04 -7.20
CA ARG A 287 -25.26 6.32 -8.05
C ARG A 287 -24.85 6.25 -9.52
N ASP A 288 -24.42 7.36 -10.11
CA ASP A 288 -24.12 7.44 -11.54
C ASP A 288 -22.90 6.58 -11.91
N ASP A 289 -21.84 6.61 -11.08
CA ASP A 289 -20.65 5.77 -11.25
C ASP A 289 -21.00 4.28 -11.16
N VAL A 290 -21.91 3.91 -10.24
CA VAL A 290 -22.40 2.53 -10.11
C VAL A 290 -23.23 2.12 -11.33
N ILE A 291 -24.03 3.02 -11.90
CA ILE A 291 -24.80 2.74 -13.14
C ILE A 291 -23.84 2.50 -14.31
N ALA A 292 -22.84 3.34 -14.50
CA ALA A 292 -21.81 3.15 -15.53
C ALA A 292 -21.11 1.79 -15.37
N PHE A 293 -20.73 1.44 -14.14
CA PHE A 293 -20.14 0.12 -13.85
C PHE A 293 -21.11 -1.05 -14.13
N LYS A 294 -22.39 -0.91 -13.77
CA LYS A 294 -23.41 -1.94 -14.04
C LYS A 294 -23.61 -2.13 -15.56
N ASN A 295 -23.58 -1.06 -16.36
CA ASN A 295 -23.67 -1.14 -17.81
C ASN A 295 -22.44 -1.84 -18.41
N PHE A 296 -21.23 -1.43 -18.00
CA PHE A 296 -19.98 -2.11 -18.36
C PHE A 296 -20.07 -3.62 -18.03
N LYS A 297 -20.49 -3.95 -16.81
CA LYS A 297 -20.66 -5.34 -16.37
C LYS A 297 -21.63 -6.09 -17.29
N GLN A 298 -22.81 -5.54 -17.58
CA GLN A 298 -23.79 -6.16 -18.46
C GLN A 298 -23.23 -6.41 -19.87
N ASP A 299 -22.46 -5.46 -20.43
CA ASP A 299 -21.88 -5.61 -21.76
C ASP A 299 -20.76 -6.65 -21.82
N VAL A 300 -19.97 -6.79 -20.75
CA VAL A 300 -19.01 -7.90 -20.58
C VAL A 300 -19.74 -9.24 -20.54
N GLU A 301 -20.83 -9.35 -19.76
CA GLU A 301 -21.60 -10.57 -19.58
C GLU A 301 -22.37 -11.01 -20.84
N LYS A 302 -22.75 -10.07 -21.72
CA LYS A 302 -23.35 -10.39 -23.04
C LYS A 302 -22.39 -11.16 -23.96
N TYR A 303 -21.09 -10.84 -23.90
CA TYR A 303 -20.09 -11.50 -24.74
C TYR A 303 -19.72 -12.89 -24.20
N PHE A 304 -19.78 -13.10 -22.88
CA PHE A 304 -19.60 -14.40 -22.22
C PHE A 304 -20.84 -14.79 -21.39
N PRO A 305 -21.90 -15.30 -22.04
CA PRO A 305 -23.07 -15.78 -21.32
C PRO A 305 -22.66 -16.91 -20.37
N ASN A 306 -23.13 -16.86 -19.12
CA ASN A 306 -22.79 -17.72 -17.96
C ASN A 306 -21.68 -17.22 -17.02
N PHE A 307 -21.12 -16.03 -17.24
CA PHE A 307 -20.15 -15.40 -16.34
C PHE A 307 -20.77 -14.24 -15.55
N ASN A 308 -20.63 -14.20 -14.22
CA ASN A 308 -21.20 -13.14 -13.35
C ASN A 308 -20.15 -12.46 -12.43
N GLY A 309 -18.85 -12.62 -12.73
CA GLY A 309 -17.77 -12.34 -11.78
C GLY A 309 -17.16 -10.94 -11.80
N VAL A 310 -17.71 -9.99 -12.57
CA VAL A 310 -17.14 -8.63 -12.66
C VAL A 310 -17.34 -7.89 -11.34
N ILE A 311 -16.23 -7.52 -10.69
CA ILE A 311 -16.18 -6.80 -9.41
C ILE A 311 -15.22 -5.62 -9.53
N GLY A 312 -15.63 -4.45 -9.06
CA GLY A 312 -14.81 -3.23 -9.03
C GLY A 312 -14.47 -2.81 -7.59
N ARG A 313 -13.26 -2.30 -7.38
CA ARG A 313 -12.89 -1.52 -6.20
C ARG A 313 -12.65 -0.08 -6.65
N ALA A 314 -13.53 0.81 -6.22
CA ALA A 314 -13.53 2.21 -6.59
C ALA A 314 -12.91 3.04 -5.46
N PHE A 315 -11.87 3.79 -5.77
CA PHE A 315 -11.16 4.69 -4.86
C PHE A 315 -11.58 6.13 -5.12
N TYR A 316 -12.05 6.80 -4.07
CA TYR A 316 -12.50 8.18 -4.09
C TYR A 316 -11.57 9.06 -3.26
N VAL A 317 -11.31 10.25 -3.79
CA VAL A 317 -10.71 11.36 -3.04
C VAL A 317 -11.72 12.49 -3.04
N GLY A 318 -12.15 12.91 -1.85
CA GLY A 318 -13.37 13.71 -1.74
C GLY A 318 -14.58 12.90 -2.22
N ASP A 319 -15.40 13.54 -3.06
CA ASP A 319 -16.54 12.89 -3.73
C ASP A 319 -16.22 12.48 -5.17
N GLN A 320 -14.96 12.55 -5.59
CA GLN A 320 -14.55 12.24 -6.97
C GLN A 320 -13.92 10.86 -7.07
N LEU A 321 -14.45 10.04 -7.98
CA LEU A 321 -13.84 8.77 -8.37
C LEU A 321 -12.46 9.06 -8.98
N HIS A 322 -11.42 8.45 -8.42
CA HIS A 322 -10.03 8.63 -8.87
C HIS A 322 -9.49 7.38 -9.57
N GLU A 323 -9.77 6.20 -9.00
CA GLU A 323 -9.27 4.93 -9.53
C GLU A 323 -10.35 3.85 -9.46
N LEU A 324 -10.48 3.07 -10.52
CA LEU A 324 -11.36 1.92 -10.60
C LEU A 324 -10.57 0.66 -10.96
N ASN A 325 -10.42 -0.24 -9.98
CA ASN A 325 -9.78 -1.54 -10.15
C ASN A 325 -10.82 -2.62 -10.36
N ILE A 326 -10.92 -3.13 -11.57
CA ILE A 326 -11.86 -4.17 -11.98
C ILE A 326 -11.15 -5.52 -12.01
N THR A 327 -11.78 -6.53 -11.42
CA THR A 327 -11.33 -7.93 -11.48
C THR A 327 -12.38 -8.76 -12.22
N ILE A 328 -11.92 -9.54 -13.19
CA ILE A 328 -12.75 -10.43 -14.02
C ILE A 328 -12.17 -11.84 -13.95
N PRO A 329 -12.66 -12.69 -13.03
CA PRO A 329 -12.21 -14.07 -12.90
C PRO A 329 -12.88 -14.99 -13.94
N ILE A 330 -12.25 -15.26 -15.08
CA ILE A 330 -12.82 -16.04 -16.19
C ILE A 330 -11.90 -17.20 -16.59
N GLN A 331 -12.51 -18.32 -17.00
CA GLN A 331 -11.81 -19.45 -17.58
C GLN A 331 -11.97 -19.44 -19.10
N PHE A 332 -10.86 -19.39 -19.82
CA PHE A 332 -10.86 -19.55 -21.28
C PHE A 332 -10.58 -21.00 -21.66
N TYR A 333 -11.13 -21.45 -22.79
CA TYR A 333 -10.79 -22.74 -23.39
C TYR A 333 -9.57 -22.67 -24.31
N GLY A 334 -9.17 -21.46 -24.72
CA GLY A 334 -7.95 -21.24 -25.50
C GLY A 334 -7.44 -19.79 -25.43
N LYS A 335 -6.14 -19.59 -25.74
CA LYS A 335 -5.51 -18.26 -25.68
C LYS A 335 -6.09 -17.25 -26.69
N THR A 336 -6.55 -17.71 -27.85
CA THR A 336 -7.21 -16.84 -28.84
C THR A 336 -8.52 -16.24 -28.34
N GLU A 337 -9.27 -17.00 -27.54
CA GLU A 337 -10.48 -16.54 -26.86
C GLU A 337 -10.16 -15.44 -25.85
N GLY A 338 -9.11 -15.65 -25.04
CA GLY A 338 -8.60 -14.64 -24.10
C GLY A 338 -8.20 -13.34 -24.80
N ILE A 339 -7.48 -13.42 -25.94
CA ILE A 339 -7.11 -12.22 -26.73
C ILE A 339 -8.35 -11.46 -27.21
N GLY A 340 -9.31 -12.16 -27.81
CA GLY A 340 -10.55 -11.53 -28.29
C GLY A 340 -11.36 -10.90 -27.16
N PHE A 341 -11.42 -11.56 -26.00
CA PHE A 341 -12.06 -11.02 -24.81
C PHE A 341 -11.37 -9.74 -24.34
N THR A 342 -10.05 -9.75 -24.20
CA THR A 342 -9.29 -8.57 -23.74
C THR A 342 -9.51 -7.39 -24.69
N GLN A 343 -9.52 -7.62 -26.00
CA GLN A 343 -9.82 -6.57 -26.99
C GLN A 343 -11.22 -5.97 -26.78
N TYR A 344 -12.23 -6.83 -26.60
CA TYR A 344 -13.60 -6.38 -26.35
C TYR A 344 -13.73 -5.58 -25.06
N VAL A 345 -13.20 -6.10 -23.95
CA VAL A 345 -13.20 -5.41 -22.65
C VAL A 345 -12.47 -4.08 -22.71
N THR A 346 -11.37 -4.00 -23.47
CA THR A 346 -10.62 -2.75 -23.66
C THR A 346 -11.49 -1.67 -24.31
N GLY A 347 -12.28 -2.03 -25.34
CA GLY A 347 -13.25 -1.11 -25.95
C GLY A 347 -14.31 -0.64 -24.96
N LEU A 348 -14.85 -1.56 -24.15
CA LEU A 348 -15.83 -1.21 -23.11
C LEU A 348 -15.28 -0.28 -22.03
N VAL A 349 -14.00 -0.43 -21.64
CA VAL A 349 -13.36 0.49 -20.69
C VAL A 349 -13.35 1.92 -21.24
N MET A 350 -13.03 2.09 -22.52
CA MET A 350 -13.01 3.39 -23.19
C MET A 350 -14.42 3.98 -23.36
N GLU A 351 -15.44 3.14 -23.56
CA GLU A 351 -16.83 3.56 -23.76
C GLU A 351 -17.51 3.98 -22.44
N HIS A 352 -17.35 3.19 -21.38
CA HIS A 352 -18.14 3.34 -20.16
C HIS A 352 -17.51 4.26 -19.11
N PHE A 353 -16.18 4.43 -19.11
CA PHE A 353 -15.50 5.14 -18.03
C PHE A 353 -14.85 6.45 -18.51
N PRO A 354 -15.03 7.57 -17.76
CA PRO A 354 -14.54 8.88 -18.18
C PRO A 354 -13.01 8.94 -18.18
N GLU A 355 -12.42 9.75 -19.07
CA GLU A 355 -10.95 9.83 -19.22
C GLU A 355 -10.22 10.30 -17.97
N TYR A 356 -10.85 11.08 -17.09
CA TYR A 356 -10.19 11.67 -15.92
C TYR A 356 -9.85 10.66 -14.81
N ILE A 357 -10.35 9.42 -14.88
CA ILE A 357 -10.07 8.37 -13.89
C ILE A 357 -9.07 7.34 -14.42
N SER A 358 -8.29 6.78 -13.50
CA SER A 358 -7.48 5.59 -13.81
C SER A 358 -8.36 4.34 -13.75
N VAL A 359 -8.29 3.48 -14.76
CA VAL A 359 -9.00 2.20 -14.81
C VAL A 359 -7.99 1.08 -15.02
N THR A 360 -8.02 0.10 -14.13
CA THR A 360 -7.24 -1.14 -14.26
C THR A 360 -8.19 -2.31 -14.33
N VAL A 361 -8.08 -3.15 -15.37
CA VAL A 361 -8.83 -4.40 -15.47
C VAL A 361 -7.86 -5.57 -15.42
N SER A 362 -7.97 -6.37 -14.37
CA SER A 362 -7.24 -7.63 -14.20
C SER A 362 -8.15 -8.79 -14.58
N VAL A 363 -7.81 -9.47 -15.68
CA VAL A 363 -8.49 -10.70 -16.10
C VAL A 363 -7.68 -11.90 -15.61
N THR A 364 -8.30 -12.79 -14.85
CA THR A 364 -7.61 -13.89 -14.16
C THR A 364 -8.38 -15.19 -14.33
N SER A 365 -7.68 -16.32 -14.38
CA SER A 365 -8.25 -17.67 -14.34
C SER A 365 -7.84 -18.40 -13.05
N VAL A 366 -8.20 -19.69 -12.93
CA VAL A 366 -7.69 -20.52 -11.82
C VAL A 366 -6.19 -20.77 -11.90
N ASP A 367 -5.61 -20.64 -13.11
CA ASP A 367 -4.19 -20.89 -13.38
C ASP A 367 -3.33 -19.64 -13.20
N GLY A 368 -3.93 -18.45 -13.14
CA GLY A 368 -3.23 -17.20 -12.87
C GLY A 368 -3.76 -15.99 -13.67
N PRO A 369 -2.96 -14.93 -13.84
CA PRO A 369 -3.35 -13.79 -14.66
C PRO A 369 -3.38 -14.15 -16.15
N GLU A 370 -4.43 -13.72 -16.84
CA GLU A 370 -4.61 -13.94 -18.30
C GLU A 370 -4.34 -12.67 -19.09
N SER A 371 -4.82 -11.51 -18.61
CA SER A 371 -4.52 -10.22 -19.21
C SER A 371 -4.63 -9.07 -18.22
N LEU A 372 -3.99 -7.95 -18.58
CA LEU A 372 -4.01 -6.70 -17.85
C LEU A 372 -4.32 -5.55 -18.81
N ILE A 373 -5.31 -4.74 -18.47
CA ILE A 373 -5.65 -3.49 -19.17
C ILE A 373 -5.45 -2.34 -18.18
N VAL A 374 -4.67 -1.32 -18.54
CA VAL A 374 -4.42 -0.15 -17.71
C VAL A 374 -4.63 1.10 -18.55
N ARG A 375 -5.62 1.92 -18.18
CA ARG A 375 -5.77 3.28 -18.69
C ARG A 375 -5.51 4.25 -17.55
N LYS A 376 -4.44 5.05 -17.62
CA LYS A 376 -4.20 6.08 -16.62
C LYS A 376 -5.15 7.26 -16.85
N ALA A 377 -5.40 8.03 -15.79
CA ALA A 377 -6.13 9.29 -15.91
C ALA A 377 -5.55 10.18 -17.01
N ASN A 378 -6.44 10.70 -17.86
CA ASN A 378 -6.18 11.57 -19.01
C ASN A 378 -5.40 10.92 -20.17
N GLU A 379 -5.21 9.60 -20.16
CA GLU A 379 -4.72 8.85 -21.31
C GLU A 379 -5.90 8.30 -22.13
N LYS A 380 -5.86 8.50 -23.45
CA LYS A 380 -6.92 8.02 -24.36
C LYS A 380 -6.84 6.52 -24.62
N GLU A 381 -5.63 6.05 -24.89
CA GLU A 381 -5.36 4.67 -25.28
C GLU A 381 -4.85 3.87 -24.07
N PRO A 382 -5.50 2.76 -23.69
CA PRO A 382 -5.04 1.90 -22.62
C PRO A 382 -3.79 1.09 -23.01
N PHE A 383 -2.92 0.84 -22.04
CA PHE A 383 -1.93 -0.22 -22.12
C PHE A 383 -2.61 -1.58 -21.95
N VAL A 384 -2.29 -2.54 -22.83
CA VAL A 384 -2.85 -3.89 -22.80
C VAL A 384 -1.74 -4.93 -22.84
N HIS A 385 -1.81 -5.93 -21.96
CA HIS A 385 -0.88 -7.05 -21.89
C HIS A 385 -1.62 -8.39 -21.81
N ILE A 386 -1.15 -9.39 -22.56
CA ILE A 386 -1.61 -10.78 -22.51
C ILE A 386 -0.50 -11.65 -21.93
N TYR A 387 -0.80 -12.36 -20.85
CA TYR A 387 0.15 -13.27 -20.20
C TYR A 387 0.30 -14.57 -20.99
N GLN A 388 1.55 -14.99 -21.20
CA GLN A 388 1.94 -16.18 -21.96
C GLN A 388 1.96 -17.43 -21.09
#